data_AF-A0A0G2ZE21-F1
#
_entry.id   AF-A0A0G2ZE21-F1
#
_cell.length_a   1.000
_cell.length_b   1.000
_cell.length_c   1.000
_cell.angle_alpha   90.00
_cell.angle_beta   90.00
_cell.angle_gamma   90.00
#
_symmetry.space_group_name_H-M   'P 1'
#
loop_
_entity.id
_entity.type
_entity.pdbx_description
1 polymer ?
#
loop_
_entity_poly.entity_id
_entity_poly.type
_entity_poly.pdbx_seq_one_letter_code
_entity_poly.pdbx_strand_id
1 'polypeptide(L)'
;MKNAIVLLRIAKVWSLISIGFIVFFMIGYAMDPNEPRPVGIEWFELSLFPMGVLVGMILSWKYARTGAVISIVCLVVFYFVEYALKGRFPGGPFFLLVSAPAFLFLIYSLMAHRQSA
;
A
#
# COMPACT_ATOMS: atom_id res chain seq x y z
N MET A 1 16.36 2.53 20.69
CA MET A 1 16.21 3.69 19.78
C MET A 1 16.83 3.51 18.39
N LYS A 2 18.12 3.15 18.27
CA LYS A 2 18.78 2.98 16.95
C LYS A 2 18.02 2.07 15.97
N ASN A 3 17.57 0.89 16.42
CA ASN A 3 16.87 -0.08 15.55
C ASN A 3 15.53 0.45 15.00
N ALA A 4 14.77 1.20 15.80
CA ALA A 4 13.50 1.78 15.37
C ALA A 4 13.70 2.89 14.32
N ILE A 5 14.76 3.67 14.45
CA ILE A 5 15.11 4.72 13.48
C ILE A 5 15.56 4.10 12.15
N VAL A 6 16.36 3.03 12.20
CA VAL A 6 16.77 2.28 11.00
C VAL A 6 15.54 1.71 10.29
N LEU A 7 14.61 1.09 11.03
CA LEU A 7 13.36 0.57 10.48
C LEU A 7 12.55 1.66 9.77
N LEU A 8 12.40 2.84 10.39
CA LEU A 8 11.68 3.96 9.79
C LEU A 8 12.34 4.47 8.51
N ARG A 9 13.68 4.53 8.47
CA ARG A 9 14.41 4.94 7.26
C ARG A 9 14.19 3.96 6.11
N ILE A 10 14.30 2.66 6.40
CA ILE A 10 14.02 1.61 5.42
C ILE A 10 12.58 1.73 4.91
N ALA A 11 11.60 1.88 5.82
CA ALA A 11 10.20 2.06 5.46
C ALA A 11 9.99 3.27 4.53
N LYS A 12 10.62 4.42 4.83
CA LYS A 12 10.51 5.62 3.99
C LYS A 12 11.13 5.44 2.60
N VAL A 13 12.35 4.94 2.52
CA VAL A 13 13.04 4.73 1.24
C VAL A 13 12.27 3.73 0.39
N TRP A 14 11.86 2.60 0.96
CA TRP A 14 11.07 1.60 0.25
C TRP A 14 9.71 2.18 -0.16
N SER A 15 9.01 2.90 0.72
CA SER A 15 7.74 3.55 0.36
C SER A 15 7.88 4.50 -0.82
N LEU A 16 8.98 5.25 -0.91
CA LEU A 16 9.21 6.17 -2.02
C LEU A 16 9.40 5.40 -3.34
N ILE A 17 10.14 4.29 -3.32
CA ILE A 17 10.33 3.40 -4.47
C ILE A 17 8.99 2.79 -4.87
N SER A 18 8.20 2.28 -3.92
CA SER A 18 6.89 1.69 -4.18
C SER A 18 5.89 2.69 -4.74
N ILE A 19 5.84 3.91 -4.19
CA ILE A 19 5.00 5.00 -4.70
C ILE A 19 5.40 5.34 -6.14
N GLY A 20 6.69 5.54 -6.39
CA GLY A 20 7.19 5.84 -7.74
C GLY A 20 6.86 4.74 -8.75
N PHE A 21 7.06 3.47 -8.36
CA PHE A 21 6.72 2.32 -9.17
C PHE A 21 5.23 2.27 -9.52
N ILE A 22 4.35 2.41 -8.51
CA ILE A 22 2.90 2.39 -8.73
C ILE A 22 2.45 3.56 -9.61
N VAL A 23 2.93 4.77 -9.34
CA VAL A 23 2.59 5.96 -10.14
C VAL A 23 3.04 5.78 -11.59
N PHE A 24 4.22 5.23 -11.83
CA PHE A 24 4.71 4.93 -13.17
C PHE A 24 3.76 3.98 -13.92
N PHE A 25 3.31 2.89 -13.28
CA PHE A 25 2.34 1.97 -13.88
C PHE A 25 0.97 2.62 -14.11
N MET A 26 0.50 3.45 -13.18
CA MET A 26 -0.77 4.16 -13.34
C MET A 26 -0.74 5.11 -14.54
N ILE A 27 0.36 5.83 -14.73
CA ILE A 27 0.55 6.70 -15.90
C ILE A 27 0.60 5.87 -17.17
N GLY A 28 1.35 4.77 -17.19
CA GLY A 28 1.42 3.86 -18.33
C GLY A 28 0.04 3.33 -18.73
N TYR A 29 -0.74 2.83 -17.77
CA TYR A 29 -2.10 2.35 -17.99
C TYR A 29 -3.03 3.47 -18.50
N ALA A 30 -2.93 4.69 -17.96
CA ALA A 30 -3.75 5.81 -18.39
C ALA A 30 -3.39 6.33 -19.81
N MET A 31 -2.17 6.09 -20.27
CA MET A 31 -1.67 6.53 -21.58
C MET A 31 -1.85 5.46 -22.68
N ASP A 32 -2.14 4.21 -22.34
CA ASP A 32 -2.37 3.16 -23.33
C ASP A 32 -3.80 3.25 -23.90
N PRO A 33 -3.96 3.60 -25.19
CA PRO A 33 -5.28 3.69 -25.81
C PRO A 33 -5.96 2.33 -26.01
N ASN A 34 -5.23 1.22 -25.88
CA ASN A 34 -5.76 -0.13 -26.05
C ASN A 34 -6.30 -0.72 -24.74
N GLU A 35 -5.97 -0.14 -23.59
CA GLU A 35 -6.44 -0.62 -22.30
C GLU A 35 -7.93 -0.25 -22.09
N PRO A 36 -8.80 -1.23 -21.77
CA PRO A 36 -10.19 -0.95 -21.45
C PRO A 36 -10.27 0.00 -20.26
N ARG A 37 -11.12 1.03 -20.35
CA ARG A 37 -11.36 1.92 -19.22
C ARG A 37 -12.03 1.14 -18.07
N PRO A 38 -11.66 1.41 -16.81
CA PRO A 38 -12.28 0.73 -15.69
C PRO A 38 -13.80 0.94 -15.65
N VAL A 39 -14.56 -0.12 -15.36
CA VAL A 39 -16.03 -0.05 -15.26
C VAL A 39 -16.54 -0.62 -13.94
N GLY A 40 -17.45 0.10 -13.28
CA GLY A 40 -18.19 -0.37 -12.11
C GLY A 40 -17.28 -0.78 -10.95
N ILE A 41 -17.16 -2.09 -10.72
CA ILE A 41 -16.39 -2.67 -9.63
C ILE A 41 -14.88 -2.41 -9.74
N GLU A 42 -14.36 -2.23 -10.95
CA GLU A 42 -12.92 -1.99 -11.16
C GLU A 42 -12.49 -0.64 -10.57
N TRP A 43 -13.36 0.38 -10.59
CA TRP A 43 -13.10 1.65 -9.90
C TRP A 43 -13.03 1.47 -8.39
N PHE A 44 -13.86 0.59 -7.84
CA PHE A 44 -13.82 0.28 -6.42
C PHE A 44 -12.53 -0.44 -6.05
N GLU A 45 -12.10 -1.43 -6.84
CA GLU A 45 -10.81 -2.10 -6.64
C GLU A 45 -9.64 -1.13 -6.75
N LEU A 46 -9.63 -0.24 -7.75
CA LEU A 46 -8.62 0.82 -7.92
C LEU A 46 -8.57 1.78 -6.74
N SER A 47 -9.73 2.08 -6.14
CA SER A 47 -9.82 2.91 -4.94
C SER A 47 -9.17 2.26 -3.72
N LEU A 48 -9.20 0.92 -3.63
CA LEU A 48 -8.51 0.16 -2.59
C LEU A 48 -7.02 0.03 -2.91
N PHE A 49 -6.70 -0.59 -4.06
CA PHE A 49 -5.35 -0.71 -4.59
C PHE A 49 -5.33 -0.25 -6.06
N PRO A 50 -4.48 0.72 -6.45
CA PRO A 50 -3.38 1.25 -5.64
C PRO A 50 -3.74 2.43 -4.72
N MET A 51 -4.86 3.11 -4.94
CA MET A 51 -5.07 4.47 -4.40
C MET A 51 -5.11 4.52 -2.86
N GLY A 52 -5.92 3.68 -2.23
CA GLY A 52 -6.03 3.61 -0.77
C GLY A 52 -4.71 3.22 -0.12
N VAL A 53 -3.98 2.27 -0.72
CA VAL A 53 -2.64 1.89 -0.27
C VAL A 53 -1.67 3.06 -0.34
N LEU A 54 -1.61 3.79 -1.46
CA LEU A 54 -0.74 4.96 -1.62
C LEU A 54 -1.06 6.05 -0.60
N VAL A 55 -2.34 6.39 -0.43
CA VAL A 55 -2.80 7.42 0.50
C VAL A 55 -2.40 7.05 1.93
N GLY A 56 -2.67 5.82 2.36
CA GLY A 56 -2.25 5.33 3.68
C GLY A 56 -0.71 5.35 3.86
N MET A 57 0.03 5.04 2.80
CA MET A 57 1.49 4.96 2.87
C MET A 57 2.11 6.36 3.00
N ILE A 58 1.57 7.34 2.27
CA ILE A 58 1.94 8.76 2.40
C ILE A 58 1.56 9.29 3.79
N LEU A 59 0.35 8.98 4.26
CA LEU A 59 -0.10 9.34 5.61
C LEU A 59 0.83 8.78 6.70
N SER A 60 1.43 7.60 6.49
CA SER A 60 2.35 6.96 7.43
C SER A 60 3.60 7.80 7.71
N TRP A 61 3.94 8.75 6.84
CA TRP A 61 5.10 9.62 7.06
C TRP A 61 4.91 10.59 8.22
N LYS A 62 3.66 11.01 8.46
CA LYS A 62 3.27 11.88 9.59
C LYS A 62 2.57 11.10 10.70
N TYR A 63 1.73 10.12 10.33
CA TYR A 63 0.91 9.31 11.22
C TYR A 63 1.18 7.81 11.00
N ALA A 64 2.35 7.33 11.44
CA ALA A 64 2.85 5.98 11.14
C ALA A 64 1.83 4.85 11.37
N ARG A 65 1.11 4.87 12.50
CA ARG A 65 0.10 3.84 12.80
C ARG A 65 -1.11 3.96 11.89
N THR A 66 -1.77 5.12 11.89
CA THR A 66 -3.03 5.34 11.16
C THR A 66 -2.85 5.11 9.66
N GLY A 67 -1.81 5.69 9.06
CA GLY A 67 -1.52 5.50 7.65
C GLY A 67 -1.25 4.03 7.31
N ALA A 68 -0.46 3.33 8.14
CA ALA A 68 -0.14 1.94 7.90
C ALA A 68 -1.38 1.03 7.97
N VAL A 69 -2.24 1.26 8.96
CA VAL A 69 -3.51 0.53 9.09
C VAL A 69 -4.40 0.77 7.87
N ILE A 70 -4.52 2.02 7.40
CA ILE A 70 -5.28 2.33 6.19
C ILE A 70 -4.74 1.52 5.00
N SER A 71 -3.43 1.56 4.74
CA SER A 71 -2.84 0.82 3.62
C SER A 71 -3.07 -0.69 3.74
N ILE A 72 -2.87 -1.26 4.93
CA ILE A 72 -3.03 -2.70 5.15
C ILE A 72 -4.50 -3.11 4.98
N VAL A 73 -5.44 -2.35 5.53
CA VAL A 73 -6.88 -2.62 5.38
C VAL A 73 -7.29 -2.53 3.91
N CYS A 74 -6.87 -1.48 3.18
CA CYS A 74 -7.13 -1.37 1.75
C CYS A 74 -6.58 -2.57 0.97
N LEU A 75 -5.35 -3.01 1.27
CA LEU A 75 -4.77 -4.20 0.65
C LEU A 75 -5.57 -5.48 0.97
N VAL A 76 -5.94 -5.69 2.23
CA VAL A 76 -6.71 -6.87 2.66
C VAL A 76 -8.08 -6.89 1.99
N VAL A 77 -8.78 -5.76 1.97
CA VAL A 77 -10.09 -5.65 1.31
C VAL A 77 -9.94 -5.85 -0.19
N PHE A 78 -8.88 -5.32 -0.84
CA PHE A 78 -8.60 -5.58 -2.25
C PHE A 78 -8.44 -7.08 -2.55
N TYR A 79 -7.64 -7.80 -1.75
CA TYR A 79 -7.48 -9.26 -1.90
C TYR A 79 -8.81 -10.00 -1.70
N PHE A 80 -9.61 -9.57 -0.73
CA PHE A 80 -10.92 -10.16 -0.46
C PHE A 80 -11.89 -9.95 -1.64
N VAL A 81 -11.94 -8.74 -2.20
CA VAL A 81 -12.80 -8.39 -3.34
C VAL A 81 -12.38 -9.17 -4.59
N GLU A 82 -11.08 -9.20 -4.91
CA GLU A 82 -10.56 -10.00 -6.04
C GLU A 82 -10.92 -11.49 -5.90
N TYR A 83 -10.73 -12.05 -4.72
CA TYR A 83 -11.06 -13.45 -4.47
C TYR A 83 -12.56 -13.72 -4.53
N ALA A 84 -13.37 -12.89 -3.87
CA ALA A 84 -14.83 -13.10 -3.77
C ALA A 84 -15.56 -12.88 -5.10
N LEU A 85 -15.13 -11.91 -5.90
CA LEU A 85 -15.83 -11.52 -7.13
C LEU A 85 -15.25 -12.17 -8.39
N LYS A 86 -13.94 -12.41 -8.42
CA LYS A 86 -13.26 -12.95 -9.62
C LYS A 86 -12.77 -14.39 -9.42
N GLY A 87 -12.93 -14.95 -8.21
CA GLY A 87 -12.53 -16.32 -7.89
C GLY A 87 -11.02 -16.55 -7.96
N ARG A 88 -10.22 -15.49 -8.03
CA ARG A 88 -8.76 -15.56 -8.20
C ARG A 88 -8.05 -14.70 -7.17
N PHE A 89 -6.95 -15.21 -6.64
CA PHE A 89 -6.02 -14.38 -5.90
C PHE A 89 -5.24 -13.49 -6.87
N PRO A 90 -4.93 -12.24 -6.48
CA PRO A 90 -4.01 -11.39 -7.23
C PRO A 90 -2.69 -12.15 -7.47
N GLY A 91 -2.24 -12.18 -8.73
CA GLY A 91 -1.08 -12.97 -9.12
C GLY A 91 0.23 -12.45 -8.53
N GLY A 92 1.07 -13.37 -8.04
CA GLY A 92 2.43 -13.09 -7.58
C GLY A 92 2.52 -12.28 -6.27
N PRO A 93 3.75 -12.08 -5.77
CA PRO A 93 3.99 -11.39 -4.49
C PRO A 93 3.98 -9.86 -4.61
N PHE A 94 3.74 -9.30 -5.79
CA PHE A 94 4.04 -7.90 -6.10
C PHE A 94 3.19 -6.90 -5.30
N PHE A 95 1.88 -7.15 -5.17
CA PHE A 95 0.98 -6.29 -4.37
C PHE A 95 1.43 -6.19 -2.91
N LEU A 96 1.84 -7.31 -2.33
CA LEU A 96 2.39 -7.35 -0.98
C LEU A 96 3.75 -6.65 -0.91
N LEU A 97 4.62 -6.86 -1.91
CA LEU A 97 5.97 -6.28 -1.96
C LEU A 97 5.94 -4.75 -2.07
N VAL A 98 5.04 -4.19 -2.87
CA VAL A 98 4.88 -2.73 -2.98
C VAL A 98 4.15 -2.12 -1.78
N SER A 99 3.39 -2.93 -1.04
CA SER A 99 2.69 -2.51 0.18
C SER A 99 3.48 -2.80 1.46
N ALA A 100 4.59 -3.56 1.37
CA ALA A 100 5.44 -3.95 2.48
C ALA A 100 5.89 -2.78 3.38
N PRO A 101 6.18 -1.58 2.86
CA PRO A 101 6.51 -0.42 3.69
C PRO A 101 5.44 -0.09 4.75
N ALA A 102 4.16 -0.30 4.46
CA ALA A 102 3.08 -0.07 5.41
C ALA A 102 3.23 -0.95 6.66
N PHE A 103 3.61 -2.21 6.51
CA PHE A 103 3.86 -3.11 7.64
C PHE A 103 5.06 -2.64 8.46
N LEU A 104 6.12 -2.13 7.82
CA LEU A 104 7.27 -1.57 8.53
C LEU A 104 6.91 -0.30 9.32
N PHE A 105 6.06 0.57 8.76
CA PHE A 105 5.52 1.72 9.48
C PHE A 105 4.66 1.30 10.68
N LEU A 106 3.84 0.25 10.54
CA LEU A 106 3.06 -0.29 11.65
C LEU A 106 3.97 -0.83 12.75
N ILE A 107 4.95 -1.68 12.41
CA ILE A 107 5.91 -2.24 13.37
C ILE A 107 6.66 -1.11 14.10
N TYR A 108 7.14 -0.11 13.36
CA TYR A 108 7.77 1.07 13.95
C TYR A 108 6.86 1.75 14.99
N SER A 109 5.58 1.97 14.64
CA SER A 109 4.62 2.61 15.54
C SER A 109 4.38 1.80 16.83
N LEU A 110 4.33 0.47 16.72
CA LEU A 110 4.14 -0.42 17.87
C LEU A 110 5.36 -0.43 18.78
N MET A 111 6.57 -0.39 18.20
CA MET A 111 7.82 -0.29 18.96
C MET A 111 7.96 1.05 19.67
N ALA A 112 7.55 2.14 19.01
CA ALA A 112 7.59 3.48 19.59
C ALA A 112 6.62 3.62 20.78
N HIS A 113 5.39 3.10 20.66
CA HIS A 113 4.41 3.16 21.75
C HIS A 113 4.81 2.34 22.99
N ARG A 114 5.44 1.17 22.81
CA ARG A 114 5.90 0.33 23.93
C ARG A 114 7.05 0.94 24.75
N GLN A 115 7.69 1.99 24.25
CA GLN A 115 8.78 2.67 24.93
C GLN A 115 8.31 3.91 25.72
N SER A 116 7.03 4.29 25.58
CA SER A 116 6.42 5.42 26.30
C SER A 116 5.49 4.98 27.44
N ALA A 117 5.34 3.67 27.65
CA ALA A 117 4.60 3.05 28.75
C ALA A 117 5.60 2.37 29.70
#